data_AF-A0AAD9SK55-F1
#
_entry.id   AF-A0AAD9SK55-F1
#
_cell.length_a   1.000
_cell.length_b   1.000
_cell.length_c   1.000
_cell.angle_alpha   90.00
_cell.angle_beta   90.00
_cell.angle_gamma   90.00
#
_symmetry.space_group_name_H-M   'P 1'
#
loop_
_entity.id
_entity.type
_entity.pdbx_description
1 polymer ?
#
loop_
_entity_poly.entity_id
_entity_poly.type
_entity_poly.pdbx_seq_one_letter_code
_entity_poly.pdbx_strand_id
1 'polypeptide(L)'
;MSATTQISSDIHSAAGASLTLTGAGDVKPMKPLTRDEAIGFEADSPETWTEMHKRVHKLKPQGDYDVDMQILACGVCGSDVHTLCGGWGDQHYPLCVGHEIIGLVTRVGPKVTLHKPGDRVGVGASSWACLKCRQCKKDNEQYCAHQLDTYGAKWPDTGYVTKGGYSSHIRIHEHYCFPVPANLPTNVAAPMMCAGLTVYSPLKRNGCGPGRKVGIVGVGGLGHLAVMFAKAMGADEVWAFMLDHSLDEDARQLGATGVIVMSDPGVQEEHRHTFDLILNSASSSVNCAPFLPLLDVHGRWISVSMPAKNDKGTEVSTWTQIENGCLIGASHLGSRKEALEMLQIAADKGVRTWIEEIDISKAGLKTALERCRRSDVRYRFVLTGFDKEFGEDIKDRET
;
A
#
# COMPACT_ATOMS: atom_id res chain seq x y z
N MET A 1 -57.29 -9.54 36.01
CA MET A 1 -58.22 -8.60 35.34
C MET A 1 -57.74 -8.52 33.90
N SER A 2 -58.38 -9.19 32.94
CA SER A 2 -59.62 -8.75 32.26
C SER A 2 -59.39 -7.49 31.42
N ALA A 3 -59.66 -7.43 30.11
CA ALA A 3 -60.03 -8.47 29.13
C ALA A 3 -59.79 -7.94 27.70
N THR A 4 -60.09 -8.77 26.69
CA THR A 4 -60.58 -8.42 25.33
C THR A 4 -61.22 -7.02 25.25
N THR A 5 -61.14 -6.23 24.18
CA THR A 5 -61.54 -6.45 22.76
C THR A 5 -60.97 -5.23 21.96
N GLN A 6 -61.07 -5.00 20.63
CA GLN A 6 -61.85 -5.56 19.52
C GLN A 6 -61.14 -5.28 18.17
N ILE A 7 -61.70 -5.78 17.05
CA ILE A 7 -61.41 -5.33 15.69
C ILE A 7 -62.60 -4.50 15.20
N SER A 8 -62.36 -3.29 14.67
CA SER A 8 -63.32 -2.57 13.83
C SER A 8 -62.62 -2.04 12.59
N SER A 9 -63.12 -2.43 11.43
CA SER A 9 -62.80 -1.82 10.14
C SER A 9 -63.35 -0.40 10.08
N ASP A 10 -62.61 0.53 9.48
CA ASP A 10 -63.21 1.55 8.62
C ASP A 10 -62.23 1.96 7.51
N ILE A 11 -62.73 1.97 6.28
CA ILE A 11 -62.00 2.32 5.06
C ILE A 11 -62.43 3.72 4.65
N HIS A 12 -61.55 4.71 4.78
CA HIS A 12 -61.71 5.96 4.06
C HIS A 12 -60.41 6.43 3.40
N SER A 13 -60.58 6.90 2.16
CA SER A 13 -59.51 7.28 1.25
C SER A 13 -58.95 8.67 1.58
N ALA A 14 -57.62 8.78 1.58
CA ALA A 14 -56.93 10.03 1.31
C ALA A 14 -55.83 9.76 0.28
N ALA A 15 -55.82 10.53 -0.80
CA ALA A 15 -54.91 10.31 -1.92
C ALA A 15 -53.56 11.02 -1.72
N GLY A 16 -52.51 10.45 -2.33
CA GLY A 16 -51.37 11.21 -2.81
C GLY A 16 -50.37 11.74 -1.78
N ALA A 17 -49.41 10.90 -1.39
CA ALA A 17 -48.07 11.37 -0.99
C ALA A 17 -47.02 10.34 -1.44
N SER A 18 -46.25 10.69 -2.47
CA SER A 18 -45.05 9.92 -2.84
C SER A 18 -43.98 10.16 -1.80
N LEU A 19 -43.57 9.13 -1.05
CA LEU A 19 -42.31 9.18 -0.31
C LEU A 19 -41.15 9.03 -1.30
N THR A 20 -40.73 10.15 -1.87
CA THR A 20 -39.41 10.24 -2.51
C THR A 20 -38.34 10.25 -1.42
N LEU A 21 -37.49 9.23 -1.42
CA LEU A 21 -36.22 9.25 -0.70
C LEU A 21 -35.37 10.38 -1.28
N THR A 22 -35.18 11.47 -0.52
CA THR A 22 -34.31 12.59 -0.91
C THR A 22 -32.84 12.20 -0.74
N GLY A 23 -32.36 11.37 -1.65
CA GLY A 23 -30.97 10.92 -1.74
C GLY A 23 -30.21 11.60 -2.86
N ALA A 24 -29.84 12.87 -2.67
CA ALA A 24 -28.79 13.56 -3.41
C ALA A 24 -28.37 14.79 -2.61
N GLY A 25 -27.11 14.84 -2.16
CA GLY A 25 -26.53 16.11 -1.73
C GLY A 25 -26.09 16.85 -2.99
N ASP A 26 -26.79 17.93 -3.35
CA ASP A 26 -26.55 18.68 -4.58
C ASP A 26 -25.10 19.18 -4.68
N VAL A 27 -24.29 18.47 -5.46
CA VAL A 27 -23.03 19.02 -5.96
C VAL A 27 -23.41 20.04 -7.02
N LYS A 28 -23.28 21.34 -6.68
CA LYS A 28 -23.40 22.43 -7.66
C LYS A 28 -22.59 22.11 -8.91
N PRO A 29 -23.06 22.47 -10.12
CA PRO A 29 -22.27 22.28 -11.33
C PRO A 29 -20.92 22.96 -11.14
N MET A 30 -19.88 22.13 -11.04
CA MET A 30 -18.53 22.63 -10.94
C MET A 30 -18.21 23.37 -12.23
N LYS A 31 -17.45 24.47 -12.11
CA LYS A 31 -16.67 24.97 -13.25
C LYS A 31 -15.88 23.79 -13.86
N PRO A 32 -15.64 23.77 -15.18
CA PRO A 32 -14.69 22.83 -15.77
C PRO A 32 -13.38 22.79 -14.97
N LEU A 33 -12.88 21.60 -14.69
CA LEU A 33 -11.64 21.44 -13.94
C LEU A 33 -10.47 21.93 -14.78
N THR A 34 -9.60 22.73 -14.15
CA THR A 34 -8.33 23.11 -14.78
C THR A 34 -7.37 21.92 -14.80
N ARG A 35 -6.31 21.99 -15.63
CA ARG A 35 -5.24 20.97 -15.60
C ARG A 35 -4.50 20.88 -14.26
N ASP A 36 -4.60 21.90 -13.43
CA ASP A 36 -3.94 21.96 -12.12
C ASP A 36 -4.90 21.62 -10.96
N GLU A 37 -6.09 21.12 -11.26
CA GLU A 37 -7.08 20.62 -10.30
C GLU A 37 -7.39 19.14 -10.54
N ALA A 38 -7.74 18.46 -9.45
CA ALA A 38 -8.22 17.09 -9.43
C ALA A 38 -9.34 16.96 -8.38
N ILE A 39 -10.17 15.93 -8.52
CA ILE A 39 -11.09 15.50 -7.48
C ILE A 39 -10.50 14.29 -6.77
N GLY A 40 -10.62 14.24 -5.45
CA GLY A 40 -10.34 13.04 -4.67
C GLY A 40 -11.14 12.94 -3.39
N PHE A 41 -10.97 11.83 -2.70
CA PHE A 41 -11.58 11.53 -1.42
C PHE A 41 -10.64 11.90 -0.29
N GLU A 42 -11.11 12.76 0.62
CA GLU A 42 -10.31 13.27 1.74
C GLU A 42 -11.02 13.04 3.08
N ALA A 43 -10.28 12.58 4.09
CA ALA A 43 -10.74 12.63 5.47
C ALA A 43 -10.48 14.03 6.06
N ASP A 44 -11.27 14.42 7.07
CA ASP A 44 -11.17 15.75 7.70
C ASP A 44 -10.42 15.73 9.06
N SER A 45 -10.35 14.58 9.74
CA SER A 45 -9.63 14.42 11.02
C SER A 45 -9.32 12.93 11.31
N PRO A 46 -8.47 12.61 12.30
CA PRO A 46 -8.21 11.22 12.68
C PRO A 46 -9.37 10.57 13.44
N GLU A 47 -10.31 11.35 13.99
CA GLU A 47 -11.53 10.84 14.61
C GLU A 47 -12.54 10.35 13.57
N THR A 48 -12.66 11.06 12.43
CA THR A 48 -13.56 10.73 11.31
C THR A 48 -12.84 10.07 10.14
N TRP A 49 -11.74 9.35 10.41
CA TRP A 49 -10.78 8.85 9.41
C TRP A 49 -11.32 7.91 8.32
N THR A 50 -12.54 7.38 8.47
CA THR A 50 -13.25 6.58 7.43
C THR A 50 -14.38 7.34 6.73
N GLU A 51 -14.69 8.56 7.17
CA GLU A 51 -15.72 9.43 6.59
C GLU A 51 -15.11 10.25 5.46
N MET A 52 -14.99 9.63 4.30
CA MET A 52 -14.29 10.23 3.16
C MET A 52 -15.19 11.22 2.39
N HIS A 53 -14.72 12.46 2.23
CA HIS A 53 -15.40 13.53 1.52
C HIS A 53 -14.80 13.71 0.11
N LYS A 54 -15.65 13.64 -0.93
CA LYS A 54 -15.25 13.96 -2.32
C LYS A 54 -15.05 15.47 -2.43
N ARG A 55 -13.83 15.92 -2.74
CA ARG A 55 -13.41 17.33 -2.78
C ARG A 55 -12.60 17.62 -4.04
N VAL A 56 -12.72 18.83 -4.57
CA VAL A 56 -11.74 19.37 -5.53
C VAL A 56 -10.52 19.85 -4.73
N HIS A 57 -9.33 19.45 -5.15
CA HIS A 57 -8.07 20.00 -4.67
C HIS A 57 -7.17 20.42 -5.83
N LYS A 58 -6.19 21.27 -5.52
CA LYS A 58 -5.12 21.58 -6.47
C LYS A 58 -4.10 20.44 -6.50
N LEU A 59 -3.59 20.15 -7.68
CA LEU A 59 -2.33 19.43 -7.85
C LEU A 59 -1.17 20.35 -7.43
N LYS A 60 0.02 19.79 -7.19
CA LYS A 60 1.22 20.62 -6.99
C LYS A 60 1.50 21.48 -8.23
N PRO A 61 2.18 22.63 -8.12
CA PRO A 61 2.58 23.39 -9.30
C PRO A 61 3.35 22.52 -10.31
N GLN A 62 3.06 22.65 -11.60
CA GLN A 62 3.72 21.88 -12.67
C GLN A 62 5.21 22.24 -12.74
N GLY A 63 6.07 21.29 -12.41
CA GLY A 63 7.51 21.36 -12.65
C GLY A 63 7.91 20.81 -14.01
N ASP A 64 9.15 21.11 -14.39
CA ASP A 64 9.73 20.73 -15.70
C ASP A 64 9.75 19.21 -15.96
N TYR A 65 9.90 18.41 -14.90
CA TYR A 65 10.04 16.95 -14.93
C TYR A 65 8.80 16.22 -14.39
N ASP A 66 7.69 16.93 -14.18
CA ASP A 66 6.46 16.35 -13.66
C ASP A 66 5.59 15.73 -14.75
N VAL A 67 4.86 14.68 -14.36
CA VAL A 67 3.94 13.91 -15.17
C VAL A 67 2.56 13.97 -14.50
N ASP A 68 1.53 14.39 -15.22
CA ASP A 68 0.14 14.20 -14.80
C ASP A 68 -0.34 12.84 -15.27
N MET A 69 -1.03 12.11 -14.41
CA MET A 69 -1.72 10.87 -14.78
C MET A 69 -3.16 10.86 -14.32
N GLN A 70 -4.04 10.29 -15.13
CA GLN A 70 -5.37 9.84 -14.73
C GLN A 70 -5.21 8.48 -14.04
N ILE A 71 -5.79 8.33 -12.86
CA ILE A 71 -5.66 7.11 -12.05
C ILE A 71 -6.69 6.09 -12.50
N LEU A 72 -6.25 4.84 -12.70
CA LEU A 72 -7.09 3.70 -13.07
C LEU A 72 -7.41 2.81 -11.85
N ALA A 73 -6.42 2.65 -10.97
CA ALA A 73 -6.54 1.84 -9.76
C ALA A 73 -5.58 2.34 -8.66
N CYS A 74 -5.95 2.11 -7.40
CA CYS A 74 -5.07 2.32 -6.26
C CYS A 74 -5.22 1.20 -5.23
N GLY A 75 -4.11 0.56 -4.82
CA GLY A 75 -4.12 -0.35 -3.68
C GLY A 75 -4.42 0.38 -2.36
N VAL A 76 -5.00 -0.34 -1.40
CA VAL A 76 -5.22 0.12 -0.02
C VAL A 76 -4.17 -0.51 0.89
N CYS A 77 -3.37 0.32 1.53
CA CYS A 77 -2.24 -0.07 2.37
C CYS A 77 -2.53 0.13 3.85
N GLY A 78 -1.88 -0.67 4.70
CA GLY A 78 -1.85 -0.43 6.14
C GLY A 78 -1.33 0.97 6.48
N SER A 79 -0.42 1.51 5.67
CA SER A 79 0.08 2.88 5.77
C SER A 79 -0.99 3.95 5.60
N ASP A 80 -1.97 3.72 4.71
CA ASP A 80 -3.10 4.64 4.52
C ASP A 80 -3.92 4.71 5.81
N VAL A 81 -4.22 3.55 6.39
CA VAL A 81 -4.93 3.41 7.67
C VAL A 81 -4.16 4.06 8.83
N HIS A 82 -2.86 3.79 8.97
CA HIS A 82 -2.02 4.36 10.03
C HIS A 82 -1.88 5.88 9.93
N THR A 83 -1.89 6.43 8.71
CA THR A 83 -1.84 7.87 8.49
C THR A 83 -3.20 8.49 8.81
N LEU A 84 -4.27 7.96 8.21
CA LEU A 84 -5.64 8.46 8.40
C LEU A 84 -6.10 8.41 9.87
N CYS A 85 -5.71 7.40 10.66
CA CYS A 85 -6.10 7.34 12.08
C CYS A 85 -5.12 8.07 13.03
N GLY A 86 -4.12 8.80 12.50
CA GLY A 86 -3.11 9.50 13.32
C GLY A 86 -2.13 8.57 14.06
N GLY A 87 -2.04 7.29 13.70
CA GLY A 87 -1.19 6.28 14.36
C GLY A 87 0.32 6.55 14.27
N TRP A 88 0.74 7.43 13.35
CA TRP A 88 2.12 7.93 13.23
C TRP A 88 2.29 9.39 13.69
N GLY A 89 1.27 9.94 14.36
CA GLY A 89 1.21 11.32 14.84
C GLY A 89 0.48 12.27 13.89
N ASP A 90 0.52 13.56 14.21
CA ASP A 90 -0.23 14.64 13.57
C ASP A 90 -0.10 14.65 12.04
N GLN A 91 -1.21 14.90 11.35
CA GLN A 91 -1.31 14.94 9.90
C GLN A 91 -1.94 16.25 9.40
N HIS A 92 -1.66 16.59 8.15
CA HIS A 92 -2.21 17.75 7.47
C HIS A 92 -3.58 17.43 6.85
N TYR A 93 -4.65 17.63 7.61
CA TYR A 93 -6.03 17.51 7.11
C TYR A 93 -6.52 18.78 6.38
N PRO A 94 -7.47 18.67 5.42
CA PRO A 94 -8.05 17.43 4.91
C PRO A 94 -7.05 16.63 4.06
N LEU A 95 -7.11 15.30 4.16
CA LEU A 95 -6.05 14.40 3.67
C LEU A 95 -6.58 13.37 2.68
N CYS A 96 -6.05 13.39 1.45
CA CYS A 96 -6.20 12.33 0.45
C CYS A 96 -4.99 11.40 0.54
N VAL A 97 -5.21 10.12 0.86
CA VAL A 97 -4.16 9.07 0.90
C VAL A 97 -4.23 8.17 -0.34
N GLY A 98 -3.63 6.99 -0.28
CA GLY A 98 -3.45 6.05 -1.39
C GLY A 98 -2.07 6.24 -2.02
N HIS A 99 -1.27 5.18 -2.08
CA HIS A 99 0.08 5.23 -2.65
C HIS A 99 0.52 3.96 -3.39
N GLU A 100 -0.46 3.23 -3.91
CA GLU A 100 -0.28 2.01 -4.70
C GLU A 100 -0.93 2.20 -6.07
N ILE A 101 -0.49 3.24 -6.77
CA ILE A 101 -1.23 3.89 -7.86
C ILE A 101 -0.83 3.29 -9.20
N ILE A 102 -1.81 3.05 -10.08
CA ILE A 102 -1.58 2.80 -11.52
C ILE A 102 -2.45 3.77 -12.32
N GLY A 103 -1.87 4.40 -13.34
CA GLY A 103 -2.52 5.42 -14.15
C GLY A 103 -2.04 5.48 -15.60
N LEU A 104 -2.71 6.30 -16.39
CA LEU A 104 -2.30 6.68 -17.74
C LEU A 104 -1.76 8.12 -17.72
N VAL A 105 -0.59 8.34 -18.32
CA VAL A 105 -0.03 9.68 -18.47
C VAL A 105 -0.93 10.53 -19.37
N THR A 106 -1.31 11.73 -18.91
CA THR A 106 -2.15 12.69 -19.64
C THR A 106 -1.42 14.00 -19.97
N ARG A 107 -0.36 14.35 -19.23
CA ARG A 107 0.50 15.52 -19.47
C ARG A 107 1.93 15.21 -19.04
N VAL A 108 2.90 15.82 -19.72
CA VAL A 108 4.30 15.79 -19.31
C VAL A 108 4.87 17.21 -19.28
N GLY A 109 5.78 17.47 -18.35
CA GLY A 109 6.55 18.70 -18.28
C GLY A 109 7.59 18.82 -19.41
N PRO A 110 8.08 20.03 -19.70
CA PRO A 110 8.96 20.33 -20.84
C PRO A 110 10.33 19.63 -20.83
N LYS A 111 10.75 18.99 -19.73
CA LYS A 111 12.02 18.26 -19.61
C LYS A 111 11.84 16.78 -19.28
N VAL A 112 10.61 16.27 -19.25
CA VAL A 112 10.32 14.83 -19.12
C VAL A 112 10.93 14.08 -20.31
N THR A 113 11.57 12.96 -20.02
CA THR A 113 12.26 12.11 -21.02
C THR A 113 11.90 10.63 -20.90
N LEU A 114 11.34 10.21 -19.77
CA LEU A 114 11.05 8.81 -19.46
C LEU A 114 9.65 8.36 -19.89
N HIS A 115 8.73 9.29 -20.12
CA HIS A 115 7.31 9.02 -20.40
C HIS A 115 6.70 9.99 -21.41
N LYS A 116 5.59 9.60 -22.03
CA LYS A 116 4.74 10.43 -22.89
C LYS A 116 3.25 10.17 -22.61
N PRO A 117 2.33 11.06 -23.04
CA PRO A 117 0.89 10.80 -22.95
C PRO A 117 0.48 9.44 -23.53
N GLY A 118 -0.40 8.73 -22.82
CA GLY A 118 -0.82 7.36 -23.13
C GLY A 118 0.03 6.25 -22.49
N ASP A 119 1.19 6.54 -21.92
CA ASP A 119 1.98 5.53 -21.19
C ASP A 119 1.26 5.08 -19.91
N ARG A 120 1.21 3.76 -19.68
CA ARG A 120 0.69 3.18 -18.43
C ARG A 120 1.81 3.03 -17.41
N VAL A 121 1.69 3.77 -16.32
CA VAL A 121 2.70 3.90 -15.28
C VAL A 121 2.10 3.67 -13.90
N GLY A 122 2.95 3.34 -12.93
CA GLY A 122 2.57 3.28 -11.52
C GLY A 122 3.42 4.21 -10.65
N VAL A 123 2.88 4.56 -9.47
CA VAL A 123 3.52 5.42 -8.47
C VAL A 123 3.37 4.78 -7.09
N GLY A 124 4.48 4.72 -6.36
CA GLY A 124 4.58 4.12 -5.03
C GLY A 124 4.41 5.13 -3.89
N ALA A 125 4.94 4.76 -2.73
CA ALA A 125 4.87 5.56 -1.50
C ALA A 125 5.71 6.85 -1.49
N SER A 126 6.65 7.02 -2.41
CA SER A 126 7.46 8.24 -2.54
C SER A 126 7.19 8.96 -3.85
N SER A 127 7.12 10.30 -3.80
CA SER A 127 6.83 11.17 -4.94
C SER A 127 8.02 12.03 -5.40
N TRP A 128 9.02 12.24 -4.53
CA TRP A 128 10.17 13.09 -4.81
C TRP A 128 11.39 12.80 -3.92
N ALA A 129 12.56 13.18 -4.41
CA ALA A 129 13.80 13.36 -3.65
C ALA A 129 14.70 14.37 -4.37
N CYS A 130 15.81 14.77 -3.76
CA CYS A 130 16.69 15.79 -4.37
C CYS A 130 17.46 15.34 -5.64
N LEU A 131 17.46 14.04 -5.95
CA LEU A 131 18.12 13.36 -7.08
C LEU A 131 19.62 13.65 -7.30
N LYS A 132 20.29 14.38 -6.39
CA LYS A 132 21.67 14.86 -6.53
C LYS A 132 22.66 14.42 -5.44
N CYS A 133 22.16 13.94 -4.29
CA CYS A 133 22.97 13.52 -3.15
C CYS A 133 23.63 12.14 -3.37
N ARG A 134 24.53 11.74 -2.45
CA ARG A 134 25.24 10.45 -2.48
C ARG A 134 24.29 9.24 -2.56
N GLN A 135 23.16 9.30 -1.86
CA GLN A 135 22.15 8.25 -1.80
C GLN A 135 21.39 8.16 -3.13
N CYS A 136 20.84 9.27 -3.63
CA CYS A 136 20.14 9.30 -4.92
C CYS A 136 21.03 8.83 -6.09
N LYS A 137 22.32 9.21 -6.09
CA LYS A 137 23.30 8.79 -7.10
C LYS A 137 23.74 7.32 -6.99
N LYS A 138 23.16 6.54 -6.08
CA LYS A 138 23.50 5.14 -5.80
C LYS A 138 22.24 4.30 -5.56
N ASP A 139 21.15 4.56 -6.27
CA ASP A 139 19.90 3.79 -6.18
C ASP A 139 19.38 3.67 -4.72
N ASN A 140 19.37 4.81 -4.01
CA ASN A 140 18.97 4.95 -2.60
C ASN A 140 18.17 6.26 -2.35
N GLU A 141 17.47 6.77 -3.35
CA GLU A 141 16.65 7.99 -3.30
C GLU A 141 15.52 7.93 -2.25
N GLN A 142 15.03 6.74 -1.90
CA GLN A 142 14.08 6.51 -0.80
C GLN A 142 14.69 6.71 0.60
N TYR A 143 16.01 6.87 0.68
CA TYR A 143 16.77 7.29 1.88
C TYR A 143 17.38 8.70 1.72
N CYS A 144 16.86 9.51 0.80
CA CYS A 144 17.26 10.91 0.69
C CYS A 144 16.75 11.71 1.90
N ALA A 145 17.60 12.55 2.51
CA ALA A 145 17.21 13.47 3.59
C ALA A 145 16.21 14.58 3.16
N HIS A 146 15.82 14.58 1.88
CA HIS A 146 14.79 15.44 1.29
C HIS A 146 13.79 14.61 0.49
N GLN A 147 13.62 13.31 0.81
CA GLN A 147 12.55 12.51 0.24
C GLN A 147 11.19 13.12 0.65
N LEU A 148 10.20 12.99 -0.22
CA LEU A 148 8.80 13.28 0.09
C LEU A 148 7.96 12.05 -0.25
N ASP A 149 7.02 11.75 0.64
CA ASP A 149 6.00 10.73 0.43
C ASP A 149 4.95 11.16 -0.61
N THR A 150 4.13 10.23 -1.07
CA THR A 150 3.09 10.47 -2.08
C THR A 150 1.86 11.18 -1.53
N TYR A 151 1.64 11.13 -0.21
CA TYR A 151 0.60 11.90 0.47
C TYR A 151 1.09 12.44 1.82
N GLY A 152 0.44 13.48 2.35
CA GLY A 152 0.68 14.03 3.69
C GLY A 152 1.98 14.84 3.87
N ALA A 153 2.99 14.60 3.01
CA ALA A 153 4.24 15.33 3.00
C ALA A 153 4.05 16.80 2.56
N LYS A 154 4.69 17.72 3.28
CA LYS A 154 4.65 19.16 3.00
C LYS A 154 5.84 19.56 2.12
N TRP A 155 5.55 20.04 0.91
CA TRP A 155 6.56 20.53 -0.03
C TRP A 155 7.27 21.78 0.54
N PRO A 156 8.62 21.79 0.67
CA PRO A 156 9.33 22.84 1.39
C PRO A 156 9.08 24.26 0.85
N ASP A 157 9.15 24.45 -0.46
CA ASP A 157 9.16 25.79 -1.08
C ASP A 157 7.77 26.41 -1.25
N THR A 158 6.72 25.59 -1.36
CA THR A 158 5.35 26.03 -1.70
C THR A 158 4.36 25.83 -0.55
N GLY A 159 4.73 25.06 0.47
CA GLY A 159 3.83 24.62 1.54
C GLY A 159 2.73 23.66 1.08
N TYR A 160 2.73 23.23 -0.20
CA TYR A 160 1.77 22.28 -0.73
C TYR A 160 1.84 20.95 0.01
N VAL A 161 0.71 20.42 0.46
CA VAL A 161 0.63 19.08 1.05
C VAL A 161 0.26 18.09 -0.05
N THR A 162 1.12 17.09 -0.25
CA THR A 162 0.91 16.03 -1.26
C THR A 162 -0.40 15.28 -1.03
N LYS A 163 -1.12 14.99 -2.12
CA LYS A 163 -2.39 14.27 -2.16
C LYS A 163 -2.18 12.94 -2.90
N GLY A 164 -2.68 11.86 -2.30
CA GLY A 164 -2.49 10.50 -2.80
C GLY A 164 -3.50 10.05 -3.86
N GLY A 165 -3.47 8.74 -4.12
CA GLY A 165 -4.15 8.06 -5.21
C GLY A 165 -5.63 7.76 -5.03
N TYR A 166 -6.28 8.17 -3.94
CA TYR A 166 -7.75 8.10 -3.81
C TYR A 166 -8.43 9.28 -4.56
N SER A 167 -7.94 9.55 -5.76
CA SER A 167 -8.20 10.73 -6.57
C SER A 167 -8.26 10.40 -8.05
N SER A 168 -8.91 11.25 -8.83
CA SER A 168 -9.00 11.15 -10.30
C SER A 168 -7.64 11.29 -11.00
N HIS A 169 -6.75 12.14 -10.46
CA HIS A 169 -5.46 12.46 -11.05
C HIS A 169 -4.40 12.74 -9.99
N ILE A 170 -3.14 12.47 -10.32
CA ILE A 170 -1.98 12.86 -9.51
C ILE A 170 -0.86 13.41 -10.40
N ARG A 171 -0.03 14.30 -9.85
CA ARG A 171 1.11 14.95 -10.50
C ARG A 171 2.42 14.58 -9.80
N ILE A 172 3.28 13.83 -10.49
CA ILE A 172 4.46 13.18 -9.89
C ILE A 172 5.69 13.41 -10.77
N HIS A 173 6.86 13.55 -10.15
CA HIS A 173 8.13 13.69 -10.87
C HIS A 173 8.47 12.39 -11.63
N GLU A 174 8.86 12.44 -12.90
CA GLU A 174 8.96 11.28 -13.82
C GLU A 174 9.77 10.08 -13.28
N HIS A 175 10.77 10.36 -12.44
CA HIS A 175 11.60 9.37 -11.73
C HIS A 175 10.81 8.43 -10.81
N TYR A 176 9.64 8.85 -10.33
CA TYR A 176 8.74 8.07 -9.46
C TYR A 176 7.54 7.46 -10.22
N CYS A 177 7.46 7.71 -11.53
CA CYS A 177 6.53 7.04 -12.43
C CYS A 177 7.24 5.80 -13.03
N PHE A 178 6.78 4.60 -12.70
CA PHE A 178 7.37 3.32 -13.12
C PHE A 178 6.53 2.73 -14.27
N PRO A 179 7.08 2.48 -15.48
CA PRO A 179 6.33 1.83 -16.56
C PRO A 179 5.90 0.41 -16.16
N VAL A 180 4.64 0.06 -16.42
CA VAL A 180 4.05 -1.22 -15.99
C VAL A 180 4.00 -2.21 -17.17
N PRO A 181 4.70 -3.37 -17.10
CA PRO A 181 4.74 -4.36 -18.18
C PRO A 181 3.35 -4.77 -18.69
N ALA A 182 3.17 -4.82 -20.01
CA ALA A 182 1.84 -4.97 -20.64
C ALA A 182 1.09 -6.26 -20.23
N ASN A 183 1.82 -7.34 -19.90
CA ASN A 183 1.28 -8.61 -19.44
C ASN A 183 0.98 -8.65 -17.92
N LEU A 184 1.25 -7.57 -17.18
CA LEU A 184 0.90 -7.41 -15.77
C LEU A 184 -0.37 -6.55 -15.65
N PRO A 185 -1.52 -7.13 -15.22
CA PRO A 185 -2.79 -6.41 -15.13
C PRO A 185 -2.71 -5.23 -14.16
N THR A 186 -3.43 -4.14 -14.48
CA THR A 186 -3.44 -2.88 -13.71
C THR A 186 -3.71 -3.11 -12.22
N ASN A 187 -4.81 -3.78 -11.90
CA ASN A 187 -5.25 -3.96 -10.51
C ASN A 187 -4.26 -4.84 -9.72
N VAL A 188 -3.67 -5.83 -10.40
CA VAL A 188 -2.65 -6.72 -9.82
C VAL A 188 -1.30 -6.02 -9.60
N ALA A 189 -0.95 -5.07 -10.47
CA ALA A 189 0.28 -4.27 -10.37
C ALA A 189 0.22 -3.22 -9.24
N ALA A 190 -0.96 -2.67 -8.95
CA ALA A 190 -1.14 -1.58 -7.98
C ALA A 190 -0.44 -1.84 -6.63
N PRO A 191 -0.69 -2.95 -5.91
CA PRO A 191 -0.02 -3.20 -4.63
C PRO A 191 1.50 -3.44 -4.73
N MET A 192 2.04 -3.69 -5.92
CA MET A 192 3.48 -3.83 -6.09
C MET A 192 4.20 -2.48 -5.93
N MET A 193 3.53 -1.36 -6.20
CA MET A 193 4.12 -0.02 -6.13
C MET A 193 4.58 0.38 -4.72
N CYS A 194 3.96 -0.18 -3.66
CA CYS A 194 4.41 -0.01 -2.28
C CYS A 194 4.73 -1.35 -1.62
N ALA A 195 3.76 -2.24 -1.37
CA ALA A 195 4.03 -3.52 -0.70
C ALA A 195 5.10 -4.36 -1.41
N GLY A 196 4.93 -4.57 -2.71
CA GLY A 196 5.86 -5.39 -3.51
C GLY A 196 7.27 -4.82 -3.45
N LEU A 197 7.44 -3.53 -3.71
CA LEU A 197 8.74 -2.87 -3.68
C LEU A 197 9.38 -2.90 -2.29
N THR A 198 8.57 -2.70 -1.24
CA THR A 198 8.99 -2.71 0.16
C THR A 198 9.52 -4.07 0.60
N VAL A 199 9.00 -5.18 0.07
CA VAL A 199 9.51 -6.53 0.38
C VAL A 199 10.59 -7.00 -0.60
N TYR A 200 10.49 -6.64 -1.88
CA TYR A 200 11.48 -7.00 -2.90
C TYR A 200 12.85 -6.37 -2.64
N SER A 201 12.89 -5.09 -2.27
CA SER A 201 14.11 -4.36 -1.93
C SER A 201 14.97 -5.07 -0.86
N PRO A 202 14.47 -5.38 0.36
CA PRO A 202 15.23 -6.12 1.36
C PRO A 202 15.49 -7.58 0.98
N LEU A 203 14.59 -8.27 0.28
CA LEU A 203 14.86 -9.62 -0.24
C LEU A 203 16.11 -9.60 -1.14
N LYS A 204 16.15 -8.71 -2.14
CA LYS A 204 17.27 -8.57 -3.07
C LYS A 204 18.55 -8.11 -2.35
N ARG A 205 18.47 -7.03 -1.55
CA ARG A 205 19.62 -6.42 -0.87
C ARG A 205 20.28 -7.35 0.16
N ASN A 206 19.56 -8.36 0.65
CA ASN A 206 20.07 -9.35 1.60
C ASN A 206 20.25 -10.74 0.98
N GLY A 207 20.27 -10.82 -0.36
CA GLY A 207 20.71 -12.01 -1.08
C GLY A 207 19.72 -13.17 -1.09
N CYS A 208 18.41 -12.90 -1.11
CA CYS A 208 17.40 -13.90 -1.46
C CYS A 208 17.63 -14.41 -2.90
N GLY A 209 17.55 -15.73 -3.10
CA GLY A 209 17.79 -16.39 -4.39
C GLY A 209 18.20 -17.86 -4.17
N PRO A 210 18.70 -18.55 -5.22
CA PRO A 210 19.07 -19.96 -5.16
C PRO A 210 20.09 -20.29 -4.07
N GLY A 211 19.92 -21.44 -3.42
CA GLY A 211 20.73 -21.89 -2.29
C GLY A 211 20.44 -21.17 -0.98
N ARG A 212 19.28 -20.51 -0.83
CA ARG A 212 18.94 -19.70 0.36
C ARG A 212 17.62 -20.12 1.00
N LYS A 213 17.61 -20.13 2.34
CA LYS A 213 16.41 -20.36 3.17
C LYS A 213 15.91 -19.06 3.78
N VAL A 214 14.72 -18.63 3.35
CA VAL A 214 14.13 -17.33 3.68
C VAL A 214 12.87 -17.50 4.52
N GLY A 215 12.79 -16.80 5.65
CA GLY A 215 11.62 -16.73 6.51
C GLY A 215 10.86 -15.41 6.33
N ILE A 216 9.53 -15.46 6.29
CA ILE A 216 8.64 -14.29 6.18
C ILE A 216 7.74 -14.24 7.41
N VAL A 217 7.84 -13.19 8.23
CA VAL A 217 6.98 -13.03 9.43
C VAL A 217 5.71 -12.26 9.07
N GLY A 218 4.56 -12.93 9.27
CA GLY A 218 3.22 -12.39 9.05
C GLY A 218 2.84 -12.32 7.56
N VAL A 219 2.11 -13.32 7.07
CA VAL A 219 1.58 -13.36 5.70
C VAL A 219 0.31 -12.48 5.60
N GLY A 220 0.53 -11.17 5.63
CA GLY A 220 -0.49 -10.15 5.35
C GLY A 220 -0.27 -9.45 4.01
N GLY A 221 -0.76 -8.21 3.91
CA GLY A 221 -0.67 -7.41 2.68
C GLY A 221 0.76 -7.13 2.15
N LEU A 222 1.80 -7.25 2.98
CA LEU A 222 3.21 -7.28 2.56
C LEU A 222 3.72 -8.73 2.45
N GLY A 223 3.53 -9.54 3.50
CA GLY A 223 4.11 -10.88 3.59
C GLY A 223 3.69 -11.85 2.49
N HIS A 224 2.46 -11.79 1.98
CA HIS A 224 2.04 -12.64 0.86
C HIS A 224 2.87 -12.34 -0.40
N LEU A 225 3.10 -11.06 -0.73
CA LEU A 225 4.00 -10.67 -1.81
C LEU A 225 5.46 -11.03 -1.51
N ALA A 226 5.89 -11.00 -0.24
CA ALA A 226 7.23 -11.42 0.14
C ALA A 226 7.48 -12.92 -0.12
N VAL A 227 6.51 -13.78 0.22
CA VAL A 227 6.54 -15.22 -0.12
C VAL A 227 6.61 -15.41 -1.63
N MET A 228 5.73 -14.75 -2.38
CA MET A 228 5.68 -14.86 -3.85
C MET A 228 6.96 -14.36 -4.51
N PHE A 229 7.53 -13.24 -4.07
CA PHE A 229 8.78 -12.71 -4.63
C PHE A 229 10.00 -13.56 -4.22
N ALA A 230 10.09 -14.05 -2.98
CA ALA A 230 11.18 -14.94 -2.58
C ALA A 230 11.21 -16.22 -3.44
N LYS A 231 10.04 -16.82 -3.71
CA LYS A 231 9.90 -17.93 -4.65
C LYS A 231 10.24 -17.55 -6.09
N ALA A 232 9.77 -16.39 -6.58
CA ALA A 232 10.05 -15.93 -7.94
C ALA A 232 11.54 -15.59 -8.19
N MET A 233 12.24 -15.15 -7.14
CA MET A 233 13.69 -14.95 -7.10
C MET A 233 14.47 -16.26 -7.00
N GLY A 234 13.80 -17.38 -6.71
CA GLY A 234 14.36 -18.72 -6.70
C GLY A 234 14.98 -19.15 -5.38
N ALA A 235 14.50 -18.66 -4.24
CA ALA A 235 14.87 -19.23 -2.94
C ALA A 235 14.47 -20.71 -2.86
N ASP A 236 15.40 -21.56 -2.39
CA ASP A 236 15.21 -23.01 -2.28
C ASP A 236 14.15 -23.34 -1.22
N GLU A 237 14.15 -22.59 -0.12
CA GLU A 237 13.19 -22.68 0.96
C GLU A 237 12.59 -21.32 1.29
N VAL A 238 11.25 -21.22 1.27
CA VAL A 238 10.50 -20.04 1.70
C VAL A 238 9.54 -20.46 2.81
N TRP A 239 9.72 -19.96 4.02
CA TRP A 239 8.89 -20.33 5.17
C TRP A 239 8.06 -19.16 5.67
N ALA A 240 6.79 -19.41 5.97
CA ALA A 240 5.92 -18.43 6.62
C ALA A 240 5.95 -18.60 8.14
N PHE A 241 6.31 -17.56 8.89
CA PHE A 241 6.10 -17.51 10.33
C PHE A 241 4.74 -16.88 10.61
N MET A 242 3.86 -17.66 11.24
CA MET A 242 2.45 -17.34 11.47
C MET A 242 2.09 -17.34 12.97
N LEU A 243 0.91 -16.80 13.30
CA LEU A 243 0.37 -16.82 14.67
C LEU A 243 -0.33 -18.14 15.03
N ASP A 244 -0.89 -18.80 14.01
CA ASP A 244 -1.57 -20.08 14.06
C ASP A 244 -1.61 -20.69 12.64
N HIS A 245 -2.12 -21.93 12.51
CA HIS A 245 -2.18 -22.67 11.25
C HIS A 245 -3.42 -22.38 10.37
N SER A 246 -4.25 -21.39 10.68
CA SER A 246 -5.51 -21.13 9.94
C SER A 246 -5.31 -20.67 8.49
N LEU A 247 -4.08 -20.32 8.12
CA LEU A 247 -3.67 -19.80 6.81
C LEU A 247 -2.57 -20.63 6.14
N ASP A 248 -2.32 -21.86 6.61
CA ASP A 248 -1.27 -22.73 6.08
C ASP A 248 -1.41 -23.03 4.58
N GLU A 249 -2.64 -23.27 4.13
CA GLU A 249 -2.95 -23.58 2.73
C GLU A 249 -2.67 -22.37 1.82
N ASP A 250 -3.14 -21.18 2.19
CA ASP A 250 -2.83 -19.94 1.46
C ASP A 250 -1.32 -19.69 1.40
N ALA A 251 -0.59 -19.87 2.51
CA ALA A 251 0.87 -19.72 2.53
C ALA A 251 1.54 -20.66 1.51
N ARG A 252 1.10 -21.93 1.42
CA ARG A 252 1.60 -22.91 0.45
C ARG A 252 1.22 -22.56 -1.00
N GLN A 253 -0.01 -22.10 -1.24
CA GLN A 253 -0.46 -21.65 -2.56
C GLN A 253 0.28 -20.40 -3.05
N LEU A 254 0.54 -19.44 -2.17
CA LEU A 254 1.41 -18.28 -2.43
C LEU A 254 2.84 -18.69 -2.74
N GLY A 255 3.29 -19.81 -2.16
CA GLY A 255 4.53 -20.48 -2.54
C GLY A 255 5.48 -20.86 -1.42
N ALA A 256 5.06 -20.79 -0.16
CA ALA A 256 5.87 -21.24 0.96
C ALA A 256 6.11 -22.76 0.91
N THR A 257 7.36 -23.16 1.11
CA THR A 257 7.80 -24.54 1.32
C THR A 257 7.21 -25.11 2.62
N GLY A 258 7.13 -24.28 3.66
CA GLY A 258 6.60 -24.65 4.97
C GLY A 258 6.06 -23.48 5.76
N VAL A 259 5.43 -23.79 6.89
CA VAL A 259 4.85 -22.82 7.83
C VAL A 259 5.33 -23.19 9.23
N ILE A 260 5.63 -22.18 10.03
CA ILE A 260 6.08 -22.30 11.42
C ILE A 260 5.17 -21.41 12.29
N VAL A 261 4.62 -21.97 13.36
CA VAL A 261 4.07 -21.19 14.46
C VAL A 261 5.07 -21.26 15.61
N MET A 262 5.56 -20.11 16.09
CA MET A 262 6.68 -20.07 17.05
C MET A 262 6.39 -20.69 18.42
N SER A 263 5.12 -21.02 18.71
CA SER A 263 4.70 -21.76 19.91
C SER A 263 4.72 -23.27 19.75
N ASP A 264 4.96 -23.81 18.55
CA ASP A 264 4.99 -25.24 18.31
C ASP A 264 6.23 -25.90 18.96
N PRO A 265 6.09 -27.13 19.46
CA PRO A 265 7.20 -27.83 20.11
C PRO A 265 8.29 -28.19 19.09
N GLY A 266 9.55 -27.89 19.41
CA GLY A 266 10.73 -28.29 18.63
C GLY A 266 11.18 -27.32 17.54
N VAL A 267 10.45 -26.23 17.29
CA VAL A 267 10.81 -25.20 16.28
C VAL A 267 12.23 -24.64 16.49
N GLN A 268 12.61 -24.39 17.74
CA GLN A 268 13.92 -23.84 18.09
C GLN A 268 15.05 -24.83 17.79
N GLU A 269 14.84 -26.13 18.01
CA GLU A 269 15.80 -27.19 17.75
C GLU A 269 15.88 -27.54 16.26
N GLU A 270 14.74 -27.65 15.57
CA GLU A 270 14.67 -28.05 14.15
C GLU A 270 15.25 -26.99 13.21
N HIS A 271 15.04 -25.70 13.52
CA HIS A 271 15.41 -24.61 12.64
C HIS A 271 16.60 -23.78 13.14
N ARG A 272 17.29 -24.23 14.19
CA ARG A 272 18.48 -23.57 14.72
C ARG A 272 19.55 -23.39 13.65
N HIS A 273 20.01 -22.16 13.45
CA HIS A 273 21.02 -21.81 12.45
C HIS A 273 20.68 -22.32 11.02
N THR A 274 19.43 -22.18 10.58
CA THR A 274 19.02 -22.60 9.23
C THR A 274 18.58 -21.46 8.31
N PHE A 275 18.20 -20.31 8.85
CA PHE A 275 17.67 -19.19 8.05
C PHE A 275 18.74 -18.17 7.65
N ASP A 276 18.82 -17.89 6.36
CA ASP A 276 19.71 -16.88 5.80
C ASP A 276 19.20 -15.45 6.01
N LEU A 277 17.87 -15.32 5.91
CA LEU A 277 17.15 -14.07 5.95
C LEU A 277 15.78 -14.33 6.57
N ILE A 278 15.44 -13.57 7.61
CA ILE A 278 14.07 -13.47 8.11
C ILE A 278 13.61 -12.03 7.87
N LEU A 279 12.59 -11.87 7.03
CA LEU A 279 11.96 -10.60 6.70
C LEU A 279 10.69 -10.44 7.54
N ASN A 280 10.67 -9.46 8.44
CA ASN A 280 9.48 -9.14 9.24
C ASN A 280 8.55 -8.16 8.51
N SER A 281 7.38 -8.65 8.14
CA SER A 281 6.32 -7.91 7.44
C SER A 281 5.02 -7.76 8.24
N ALA A 282 5.06 -8.02 9.56
CA ALA A 282 3.91 -7.81 10.44
C ALA A 282 3.49 -6.32 10.52
N SER A 283 2.20 -6.08 10.75
CA SER A 283 1.65 -4.74 10.98
C SER A 283 1.83 -4.24 12.43
N SER A 284 2.12 -5.15 13.36
CA SER A 284 2.45 -4.85 14.75
C SER A 284 3.96 -4.94 15.00
N SER A 285 4.39 -4.51 16.18
CA SER A 285 5.74 -4.81 16.67
C SER A 285 5.87 -6.32 16.94
N VAL A 286 7.04 -6.87 16.61
CA VAL A 286 7.40 -8.28 16.79
C VAL A 286 8.74 -8.31 17.47
N ASN A 287 8.80 -8.96 18.64
CA ASN A 287 10.06 -9.24 19.30
C ASN A 287 10.89 -10.18 18.41
N CYS A 288 12.00 -9.69 17.86
CA CYS A 288 12.88 -10.49 17.01
C CYS A 288 13.75 -11.49 17.78
N ALA A 289 13.94 -11.33 19.09
CA ALA A 289 14.87 -12.15 19.88
C ALA A 289 14.64 -13.68 19.77
N PRO A 290 13.39 -14.21 19.76
CA PRO A 290 13.14 -15.65 19.57
C PRO A 290 13.47 -16.17 18.16
N PHE A 291 13.63 -15.29 17.17
CA PHE A 291 13.96 -15.66 15.79
C PHE A 291 15.46 -15.62 15.51
N LEU A 292 16.24 -14.89 16.32
CA LEU A 292 17.69 -14.75 16.12
C LEU A 292 18.46 -16.09 16.18
N PRO A 293 18.14 -17.06 17.06
CA PRO A 293 18.78 -18.38 17.05
C PRO A 293 18.42 -19.24 15.82
N LEU A 294 17.36 -18.89 15.09
CA LEU A 294 16.98 -19.59 13.86
C LEU A 294 17.84 -19.14 12.67
N LEU A 295 18.47 -17.96 12.75
CA LEU A 295 19.36 -17.45 11.71
C LEU A 295 20.68 -18.23 11.68
N ASP A 296 21.15 -18.59 10.48
CA ASP A 296 22.49 -19.13 10.26
C ASP A 296 23.58 -18.07 10.55
N VAL A 297 24.85 -18.46 10.45
CA VAL A 297 26.01 -17.60 10.72
C VAL A 297 25.99 -16.37 9.81
N HIS A 298 25.96 -15.18 10.42
CA HIS A 298 25.74 -13.88 9.76
C HIS A 298 24.40 -13.72 9.01
N GLY A 299 23.43 -14.61 9.26
CA GLY A 299 22.05 -14.49 8.81
C GLY A 299 21.39 -13.21 9.33
N ARG A 300 20.32 -12.77 8.65
CA ARG A 300 19.79 -11.41 8.80
C ARG A 300 18.33 -11.37 9.20
N TRP A 301 18.02 -10.68 10.30
CA TRP A 301 16.68 -10.17 10.56
C TRP A 301 16.52 -8.78 9.93
N ILE A 302 15.56 -8.61 9.04
CA ILE A 302 15.24 -7.32 8.41
C ILE A 302 13.77 -6.99 8.65
N SER A 303 13.48 -5.85 9.27
CA SER A 303 12.10 -5.39 9.45
C SER A 303 11.66 -4.40 8.38
N VAL A 304 10.44 -4.59 7.86
CA VAL A 304 9.69 -3.57 7.10
C VAL A 304 8.41 -3.13 7.84
N SER A 305 8.18 -3.66 9.05
CA SER A 305 7.11 -3.17 9.92
C SER A 305 7.36 -1.72 10.37
N MET A 306 6.29 -0.92 10.39
CA MET A 306 6.31 0.43 10.95
C MET A 306 5.12 0.58 11.92
N PRO A 307 5.24 0.07 13.16
CA PRO A 307 4.17 0.12 14.16
C PRO A 307 3.83 1.56 14.56
N ALA A 308 2.85 1.73 15.45
CA ALA A 308 2.47 3.05 15.94
C ALA A 308 3.66 3.77 16.61
N LYS A 309 3.68 5.11 16.56
CA LYS A 309 4.83 5.94 16.99
C LYS A 309 5.21 5.80 18.47
N ASN A 310 4.33 5.24 19.30
CA ASN A 310 4.54 4.95 20.72
C ASN A 310 5.06 3.52 21.00
N ASP A 311 5.38 2.74 19.95
CA ASP A 311 5.98 1.42 20.12
C ASP A 311 7.36 1.51 20.79
N LYS A 312 7.66 0.53 21.65
CA LYS A 312 8.91 0.50 22.42
C LYS A 312 10.05 -0.24 21.72
N GLY A 313 9.81 -0.81 20.53
CA GLY A 313 10.77 -1.64 19.82
C GLY A 313 10.97 -3.00 20.48
N THR A 314 12.19 -3.54 20.34
CA THR A 314 12.57 -4.86 20.85
C THR A 314 13.83 -4.78 21.69
N GLU A 315 13.85 -5.50 22.82
CA GLU A 315 15.07 -5.74 23.60
C GLU A 315 15.78 -6.99 23.09
N VAL A 316 17.08 -6.88 22.81
CA VAL A 316 17.91 -7.98 22.31
C VAL A 316 19.19 -8.07 23.14
N SER A 317 19.50 -9.28 23.58
CA SER A 317 20.77 -9.56 24.27
C SER A 317 21.88 -9.81 23.25
N THR A 318 23.04 -9.15 23.42
CA THR A 318 24.25 -9.44 22.65
C THR A 318 24.68 -10.91 22.75
N TRP A 319 24.35 -11.59 23.86
CA TRP A 319 24.60 -13.03 24.01
C TRP A 319 23.81 -13.89 23.03
N THR A 320 22.59 -13.49 22.66
CA THR A 320 21.82 -14.19 21.61
C THR A 320 22.46 -14.00 20.24
N GLN A 321 23.08 -12.84 20.00
CA GLN A 321 23.73 -12.55 18.71
C GLN A 321 25.13 -13.17 18.59
N ILE A 322 25.88 -13.34 19.68
CA ILE A 322 27.26 -13.86 19.61
C ILE A 322 27.32 -15.37 19.29
N GLU A 323 26.20 -16.10 19.41
CA GLU A 323 26.11 -17.53 19.07
C GLU A 323 26.22 -17.80 17.55
N ASN A 324 25.79 -16.85 16.70
CA ASN A 324 25.80 -16.96 15.24
C ASN A 324 26.27 -15.69 14.50
N GLY A 325 26.56 -14.59 15.19
CA GLY A 325 26.92 -13.31 14.58
C GLY A 325 25.79 -12.69 13.73
N CYS A 326 24.52 -13.01 14.02
CA CYS A 326 23.38 -12.54 13.22
C CYS A 326 23.21 -11.01 13.26
N LEU A 327 22.70 -10.48 12.16
CA LEU A 327 22.53 -9.04 11.94
C LEU A 327 21.06 -8.64 12.04
N ILE A 328 20.79 -7.47 12.64
CA ILE A 328 19.46 -6.88 12.76
C ILE A 328 19.45 -5.57 11.98
N GLY A 329 18.43 -5.38 11.13
CA GLY A 329 18.25 -4.16 10.35
C GLY A 329 16.79 -3.87 10.01
N ALA A 330 16.57 -2.78 9.29
CA ALA A 330 15.27 -2.38 8.78
C ALA A 330 15.40 -1.87 7.34
N SER A 331 14.29 -1.90 6.59
CA SER A 331 14.23 -1.41 5.21
C SER A 331 13.05 -0.46 5.02
N HIS A 332 13.26 0.57 4.19
CA HIS A 332 12.24 1.54 3.81
C HIS A 332 12.10 1.52 2.29
N LEU A 333 10.93 1.11 1.80
CA LEU A 333 10.60 1.04 0.36
C LEU A 333 11.71 0.34 -0.46
N GLY A 334 11.94 0.83 -1.67
CA GLY A 334 13.03 0.46 -2.57
C GLY A 334 13.30 1.60 -3.57
N SER A 335 14.32 1.44 -4.38
CA SER A 335 14.66 2.40 -5.45
C SER A 335 13.83 2.19 -6.71
N ARG A 336 13.82 3.18 -7.62
CA ARG A 336 13.29 3.08 -8.99
C ARG A 336 13.86 1.86 -9.69
N LYS A 337 15.18 1.63 -9.58
CA LYS A 337 15.85 0.49 -10.21
C LYS A 337 15.28 -0.84 -9.74
N GLU A 338 15.07 -0.97 -8.43
CA GLU A 338 14.46 -2.17 -7.83
C GLU A 338 12.98 -2.29 -8.19
N ALA A 339 12.24 -1.18 -8.34
CA ALA A 339 10.86 -1.20 -8.83
C ALA A 339 10.75 -1.72 -10.26
N LEU A 340 11.64 -1.30 -11.17
CA LEU A 340 11.68 -1.79 -12.56
C LEU A 340 12.01 -3.29 -12.62
N GLU A 341 13.04 -3.73 -11.88
CA GLU A 341 13.43 -5.15 -11.82
C GLU A 341 12.32 -6.03 -11.21
N MET A 342 11.69 -5.59 -10.12
CA MET A 342 10.58 -6.27 -9.48
C MET A 342 9.39 -6.45 -10.44
N LEU A 343 9.02 -5.38 -11.16
CA LEU A 343 7.92 -5.44 -12.15
C LEU A 343 8.25 -6.39 -13.30
N GLN A 344 9.51 -6.41 -13.75
CA GLN A 344 9.96 -7.36 -14.77
C GLN A 344 9.92 -8.81 -14.26
N ILE A 345 10.39 -9.08 -13.04
CA ILE A 345 10.27 -10.42 -12.43
C ILE A 345 8.80 -10.83 -12.27
N ALA A 346 7.91 -9.91 -11.88
CA ALA A 346 6.49 -10.19 -11.79
C ALA A 346 5.85 -10.49 -13.15
N ALA A 347 6.28 -9.79 -14.20
CA ALA A 347 5.89 -10.07 -15.58
C ALA A 347 6.37 -11.45 -16.04
N ASP A 348 7.66 -11.76 -15.85
CA ASP A 348 8.34 -12.95 -16.39
C ASP A 348 8.02 -14.24 -15.63
N LYS A 349 7.87 -14.16 -14.31
CA LYS A 349 7.59 -15.31 -13.42
C LYS A 349 6.11 -15.49 -13.10
N GLY A 350 5.23 -14.63 -13.64
CA GLY A 350 3.79 -14.73 -13.40
C GLY A 350 3.36 -14.39 -11.98
N VAL A 351 4.11 -13.57 -11.24
CA VAL A 351 3.68 -13.11 -9.90
C VAL A 351 2.41 -12.28 -10.06
N ARG A 352 1.32 -12.72 -9.43
CA ARG A 352 0.03 -12.01 -9.44
C ARG A 352 -0.46 -11.86 -8.00
N THR A 353 -0.41 -10.63 -7.49
CA THR A 353 -0.95 -10.23 -6.18
C THR A 353 -2.36 -10.77 -5.95
N TRP A 354 -2.62 -11.29 -4.76
CA TRP A 354 -3.97 -11.74 -4.36
C TRP A 354 -4.77 -10.53 -3.87
N ILE A 355 -5.80 -10.16 -4.63
CA ILE A 355 -6.54 -8.92 -4.44
C ILE A 355 -8.05 -9.13 -4.28
N GLU A 356 -8.66 -8.30 -3.45
CA GLU A 356 -10.10 -8.04 -3.43
C GLU A 356 -10.35 -6.69 -4.09
N GLU A 357 -11.04 -6.68 -5.22
CA GLU A 357 -11.37 -5.43 -5.93
C GLU A 357 -12.61 -4.76 -5.32
N ILE A 358 -12.61 -3.43 -5.24
CA ILE A 358 -13.74 -2.65 -4.71
C ILE A 358 -13.84 -1.30 -5.42
N ASP A 359 -15.04 -0.96 -5.92
CA ASP A 359 -15.28 0.31 -6.61
C ASP A 359 -14.97 1.50 -5.68
N ILE A 360 -14.12 2.42 -6.15
CA ILE A 360 -13.83 3.65 -5.42
C ILE A 360 -15.10 4.48 -5.29
N SER A 361 -15.44 4.78 -4.05
CA SER A 361 -16.62 5.53 -3.63
C SER A 361 -16.50 5.78 -2.12
N LYS A 362 -17.35 6.64 -1.54
CA LYS A 362 -17.37 6.83 -0.07
C LYS A 362 -17.58 5.52 0.69
N ALA A 363 -18.50 4.68 0.19
CA ALA A 363 -18.83 3.39 0.80
C ALA A 363 -17.69 2.38 0.61
N GLY A 364 -17.17 2.25 -0.62
CA GLY A 364 -16.07 1.34 -0.93
C GLY A 364 -14.79 1.65 -0.13
N LEU A 365 -14.44 2.93 -0.02
CA LEU A 365 -13.32 3.39 0.81
C LEU A 365 -13.52 3.03 2.29
N LYS A 366 -14.70 3.33 2.86
CA LYS A 366 -15.02 2.98 4.25
C LYS A 366 -14.90 1.47 4.49
N THR A 367 -15.50 0.65 3.63
CA THR A 367 -15.41 -0.82 3.72
C THR A 367 -13.96 -1.30 3.63
N ALA A 368 -13.18 -0.85 2.65
CA ALA A 368 -11.80 -1.28 2.47
C ALA A 368 -10.89 -0.87 3.63
N LEU A 369 -11.01 0.38 4.10
CA LEU A 369 -10.22 0.92 5.22
C LEU A 369 -10.53 0.21 6.55
N GLU A 370 -11.81 0.00 6.86
CA GLU A 370 -12.23 -0.71 8.07
C GLU A 370 -11.83 -2.19 8.06
N ARG A 371 -12.02 -2.88 6.92
CA ARG A 371 -11.63 -4.28 6.77
C ARG A 371 -10.10 -4.43 6.82
N CYS A 372 -9.35 -3.54 6.15
CA CYS A 372 -7.89 -3.48 6.24
C CYS A 372 -7.41 -3.27 7.69
N ARG A 373 -8.05 -2.38 8.47
CA ARG A 373 -7.70 -2.15 9.89
C ARG A 373 -7.90 -3.40 10.76
N ARG A 374 -8.83 -4.28 10.39
CA ARG A 374 -9.12 -5.54 11.09
C ARG A 374 -8.37 -6.76 10.52
N SER A 375 -7.48 -6.56 9.54
CA SER A 375 -6.84 -7.65 8.77
C SER A 375 -7.83 -8.60 8.06
N ASP A 376 -9.04 -8.13 7.78
CA ASP A 376 -10.11 -8.86 7.09
C ASP A 376 -9.97 -8.66 5.57
N VAL A 377 -8.92 -9.23 4.98
CA VAL A 377 -8.66 -9.20 3.53
C VAL A 377 -7.69 -10.32 3.11
N ARG A 378 -7.90 -10.94 1.95
CA ARG A 378 -6.99 -11.93 1.35
C ARG A 378 -6.49 -11.50 -0.03
N TYR A 379 -5.42 -10.71 -0.15
CA TYR A 379 -4.58 -10.13 0.91
C TYR A 379 -4.39 -8.61 0.77
N ARG A 380 -4.93 -8.00 -0.29
CA ARG A 380 -4.94 -6.55 -0.52
C ARG A 380 -6.25 -6.10 -1.14
N PHE A 381 -6.80 -4.98 -0.67
CA PHE A 381 -7.83 -4.30 -1.45
C PHE A 381 -7.19 -3.50 -2.57
N VAL A 382 -7.85 -3.49 -3.73
CA VAL A 382 -7.53 -2.59 -4.83
C VAL A 382 -8.79 -1.83 -5.22
N LEU A 383 -8.70 -0.51 -5.12
CA LEU A 383 -9.73 0.39 -5.58
C LEU A 383 -9.75 0.40 -7.11
N THR A 384 -10.93 0.24 -7.67
CA THR A 384 -11.21 0.18 -9.11
C THR A 384 -12.35 1.14 -9.46
N GLY A 385 -12.80 1.19 -10.72
CA GLY A 385 -13.97 2.00 -11.09
C GLY A 385 -13.75 3.52 -11.07
N PHE A 386 -12.50 3.99 -11.14
CA PHE A 386 -12.16 5.42 -11.13
C PHE A 386 -12.88 6.22 -12.23
N ASP A 387 -12.98 5.66 -13.44
CA ASP A 387 -13.70 6.30 -14.55
C ASP A 387 -15.22 6.39 -14.30
N LYS A 388 -15.79 5.45 -13.53
CA LYS A 388 -17.20 5.46 -13.14
C LYS A 388 -17.49 6.48 -12.03
N GLU A 389 -16.58 6.65 -11.08
CA GLU A 389 -16.74 7.59 -9.96
C GLU A 389 -16.36 9.02 -10.33
N PHE A 390 -15.36 9.24 -11.21
CA PHE A 390 -14.86 10.58 -11.55
C PHE A 390 -15.08 11.00 -13.01
N GLY A 391 -15.38 10.08 -13.93
CA GLY A 391 -15.36 10.34 -15.38
C GLY A 391 -16.22 11.53 -15.81
N GLU A 392 -17.47 11.59 -15.32
CA GLU A 392 -18.39 12.71 -15.61
C GLU A 392 -17.90 14.04 -15.03
N ASP A 393 -17.14 14.03 -13.94
CA ASP A 393 -16.60 15.24 -13.32
C ASP A 393 -15.33 15.76 -14.05
N ILE A 394 -14.62 14.88 -14.78
CA ILE A 394 -13.37 15.19 -15.49
C ILE A 394 -13.52 15.29 -17.01
N LYS A 395 -14.67 14.95 -17.60
CA LYS A 395 -14.89 14.94 -19.06
C LYS A 395 -14.62 16.28 -19.74
N ASP A 396 -14.92 17.38 -19.04
CA ASP A 396 -14.74 18.76 -19.51
C ASP A 396 -13.44 19.38 -18.97
N ARG A 397 -12.53 18.59 -18.38
CA ARG A 397 -11.23 19.07 -17.88
C ARG A 397 -10.42 19.65 -19.04
N GLU A 398 -9.80 20.81 -18.80
CA GLU A 398 -8.95 21.49 -19.80
C GLU A 398 -7.87 20.54 -20.36
N THR A 399 -7.66 20.56 -21.68
CA THR A 399 -6.86 19.57 -22.43
C THR A 399 -5.37 19.87 -22.55
#